data_AF-A0A1Y3AXZ4-F1
#
_entry.id   AF-A0A1Y3AXZ4-F1
#
_cell.length_a   1.000
_cell.length_b   1.000
_cell.length_c   1.000
_cell.angle_alpha   90.00
_cell.angle_beta   90.00
_cell.angle_gamma   90.00
#
_symmetry.space_group_name_H-M   'P 1'
#
loop_
_entity.id
_entity.type
_entity.pdbx_description
1 polymer ?
#
loop_
_entity_poly.entity_id
_entity_poly.type
_entity_poly.pdbx_seq_one_letter_code
_entity_poly.pdbx_strand_id
1 'polypeptide(L)'
;MEYFERVALAIDWDDKKKAKLFPAFLPNKSEGLRIYNSLSDADKKSFKKIKEGIQESEKPKRNLMVQKLLNAKRNQNEELSHLADRIIDMTNKVYCNAKINIRRLLARDIFINSLNSPLKIKALAIPELPETIDEILNLISPMDL
;
A
#
# COMPACT_ATOMS: atom_id res chain seq x y z
N MET A 1 6.30 11.97 8.21
CA MET A 1 5.37 13.12 8.07
C MET A 1 4.43 13.22 9.26
N GLU A 2 3.74 12.14 9.64
CA GLU A 2 2.82 12.13 10.80
C GLU A 2 3.44 12.60 12.13
N TYR A 3 4.71 12.26 12.40
CA TYR A 3 5.41 12.73 13.60
C TYR A 3 5.57 14.26 13.62
N PHE A 4 6.02 14.85 12.51
CA PHE A 4 6.14 16.30 12.37
C PHE A 4 4.79 17.00 12.52
N GLU A 5 3.73 16.45 11.93
CA GLU A 5 2.39 17.03 12.05
C GLU A 5 1.85 16.99 13.48
N ARG A 6 2.17 15.94 14.25
CA ARG A 6 1.85 15.89 15.70
C ARG A 6 2.59 16.97 16.49
N VAL A 7 3.88 17.15 16.26
CA VAL A 7 4.69 18.21 16.91
C VAL A 7 4.16 19.59 16.53
N ALA A 8 3.91 19.82 15.24
CA ALA A 8 3.42 21.09 14.73
C ALA A 8 2.02 21.45 15.25
N LEU A 9 1.17 20.45 15.49
CA LEU A 9 -0.14 20.64 16.12
C LEU A 9 0.00 21.00 17.60
N ALA A 10 0.88 20.30 18.33
CA ALA A 10 1.06 20.52 19.77
C ALA A 10 1.61 21.92 20.13
N ILE A 11 2.24 22.61 19.17
CA ILE A 11 2.89 23.92 19.35
C ILE A 11 2.22 24.99 18.46
N ASP A 12 1.03 24.71 17.93
CA ASP A 12 0.22 25.63 17.11
C ASP A 12 1.00 26.30 15.96
N TRP A 13 1.80 25.53 15.23
CA TRP A 13 2.48 26.06 14.04
C TRP A 13 1.47 26.31 12.92
N ASP A 14 1.56 27.49 12.33
CA ASP A 14 0.87 27.82 11.08
C ASP A 14 1.55 27.15 9.86
N ASP A 15 0.88 27.18 8.70
CA ASP A 15 1.38 26.56 7.47
C ASP A 15 2.75 27.10 7.04
N LYS A 16 3.02 28.40 7.25
CA LYS A 16 4.29 29.05 6.90
C LYS A 16 5.43 28.58 7.79
N LYS A 17 5.21 28.51 9.11
CA LYS A 17 6.19 27.96 10.07
C LYS A 17 6.47 26.50 9.79
N LYS A 18 5.43 25.71 9.49
CA LYS A 18 5.61 24.30 9.07
C LYS A 18 6.48 24.22 7.81
N ALA A 19 6.23 25.05 6.80
CA ALA A 19 6.98 25.04 5.55
C ALA A 19 8.46 25.35 5.76
N LYS A 20 8.75 26.33 6.64
CA LYS A 20 10.10 26.75 6.98
C LYS A 20 10.88 25.68 7.75
N LEU A 21 10.23 24.99 8.69
CA LEU A 21 10.90 24.07 9.61
C LEU A 21 10.97 22.64 9.09
N PHE A 22 9.99 22.20 8.30
CA PHE A 22 9.91 20.82 7.82
C PHE A 22 11.20 20.28 7.18
N PRO A 23 11.96 21.03 6.35
CA PRO A 23 13.19 20.53 5.73
C PRO A 23 14.26 20.11 6.76
N ALA A 24 14.30 20.77 7.92
CA ALA A 24 15.25 20.45 8.99
C ALA A 24 14.93 19.09 9.67
N PHE A 25 13.70 18.61 9.53
CA PHE A 25 13.28 17.29 10.04
C PHE A 25 13.49 16.17 9.02
N LEU A 26 13.99 16.48 7.82
CA LEU A 26 14.25 15.48 6.79
C LEU A 26 15.69 14.96 6.93
N PRO A 27 15.90 13.63 7.02
CA PRO A 27 17.25 13.08 7.05
C PRO A 27 18.05 13.50 5.81
N ASN A 28 19.34 13.75 6.00
CA ASN A 28 20.26 13.98 4.90
C ASN A 28 20.20 12.81 3.91
N LYS A 29 20.18 13.12 2.61
CA LYS A 29 20.01 12.14 1.51
C LYS A 29 18.66 11.39 1.49
N SER A 30 17.67 11.81 2.27
CA SER A 30 16.33 11.23 2.16
C SER A 30 15.64 11.63 0.86
N GLU A 31 14.76 10.75 0.38
CA GLU A 31 13.92 11.05 -0.78
C GLU A 31 13.05 12.30 -0.55
N GLY A 32 12.50 12.45 0.67
CA GLY A 32 11.73 13.64 1.04
C GLY A 32 12.50 14.94 0.86
N LEU A 33 13.80 14.95 1.21
CA LEU A 33 14.66 16.13 1.02
C LEU A 33 14.96 16.39 -0.45
N ARG A 34 15.18 15.34 -1.25
CA ARG A 34 15.34 15.45 -2.71
C ARG A 34 14.10 16.05 -3.36
N ILE A 35 12.92 15.56 -3.00
CA ILE A 35 11.64 16.08 -3.50
C ILE A 35 11.47 17.55 -3.10
N TYR A 36 11.67 17.87 -1.81
CA TYR A 36 11.62 19.25 -1.34
C TYR A 36 12.52 20.18 -2.14
N ASN A 37 13.77 19.76 -2.41
CA ASN A 37 14.73 20.57 -3.18
C ASN A 37 14.29 20.79 -4.63
N SER A 38 13.57 19.83 -5.22
CA SER A 38 13.02 19.95 -6.59
C SER A 38 11.77 20.81 -6.71
N LEU A 39 11.12 21.17 -5.59
CA LEU A 39 9.95 22.06 -5.61
C LEU A 39 10.35 23.49 -5.99
N SER A 40 9.40 24.23 -6.59
CA SER A 40 9.57 25.66 -6.85
C SER A 40 9.67 26.44 -5.53
N ASP A 41 10.33 27.61 -5.56
CA ASP A 41 10.42 28.47 -4.36
C ASP A 41 9.06 29.02 -3.92
N ALA A 42 8.07 29.04 -4.81
CA ALA A 42 6.68 29.36 -4.46
C ALA A 42 6.04 28.23 -3.65
N ASP A 43 6.20 26.97 -4.08
CA ASP A 43 5.63 25.80 -3.40
C ASP A 43 6.29 25.54 -2.04
N LYS A 44 7.59 25.84 -1.92
CA LYS A 44 8.32 25.76 -0.63
C LYS A 44 7.79 26.69 0.46
N LYS A 45 6.95 27.68 0.14
CA LYS A 45 6.35 28.61 1.12
C LYS A 45 5.10 28.07 1.82
N SER A 46 4.54 26.96 1.33
CA SER A 46 3.36 26.35 1.91
C SER A 46 3.63 24.89 2.28
N PHE A 47 3.39 24.53 3.54
CA PHE A 47 3.58 23.16 3.97
C PHE A 47 2.60 22.22 3.30
N LYS A 48 1.36 22.69 3.06
CA LYS A 48 0.39 21.98 2.22
C LYS A 48 0.97 21.63 0.84
N LYS A 49 1.62 22.57 0.15
CA LYS A 49 2.23 22.33 -1.16
C LYS A 49 3.42 21.38 -1.12
N ILE A 50 4.26 21.50 -0.09
CA ILE A 50 5.36 20.55 0.14
C ILE A 50 4.82 19.13 0.34
N LYS A 51 3.77 18.98 1.16
CA LYS A 51 3.10 17.70 1.41
C LYS A 51 2.51 17.12 0.12
N GLU A 52 1.81 17.95 -0.67
CA GLU A 52 1.29 17.56 -1.99
C GLU A 52 2.43 17.04 -2.89
N GLY A 53 3.53 17.77 -3.03
CA GLY A 53 4.66 17.35 -3.87
C GLY A 53 5.30 16.02 -3.43
N ILE A 54 5.44 15.80 -2.12
CA ILE A 54 5.91 14.51 -1.59
C ILE A 54 4.93 13.39 -1.92
N GLN A 55 3.64 13.59 -1.69
CA GLN A 55 2.62 12.60 -2.01
C GLN A 55 2.52 12.31 -3.52
N GLU A 56 2.72 13.31 -4.36
CA GLU A 56 2.73 13.16 -5.82
C GLU A 56 3.90 12.36 -6.33
N SER A 57 5.09 12.56 -5.77
CA SER A 57 6.26 11.73 -6.07
C SER A 57 6.10 10.26 -5.65
N GLU A 58 5.23 9.99 -4.67
CA GLU A 58 4.87 8.63 -4.25
C GLU A 58 3.82 8.00 -5.17
N LYS A 59 3.06 8.77 -5.96
CA LYS A 59 2.04 8.22 -6.90
C LYS A 59 2.63 7.24 -7.93
N PRO A 60 3.76 7.53 -8.63
CA PRO A 60 4.39 6.56 -9.53
C PRO A 60 4.83 5.28 -8.81
N LYS A 61 5.37 5.39 -7.59
CA LYS A 61 5.77 4.23 -6.77
C LYS A 61 4.55 3.39 -6.38
N ARG A 62 3.46 4.06 -5.98
CA ARG A 62 2.18 3.40 -5.70
C ARG A 62 1.62 2.70 -6.93
N ASN A 63 1.61 3.34 -8.10
CA ASN A 63 1.15 2.72 -9.35
C ASN A 63 1.96 1.47 -9.70
N LEU A 64 3.29 1.53 -9.54
CA LEU A 64 4.16 0.38 -9.75
C LEU A 64 3.89 -0.73 -8.71
N MET A 65 3.59 -0.39 -7.46
CA MET A 65 3.19 -1.38 -6.45
C MET A 65 1.80 -1.98 -6.75
N VAL A 66 0.84 -1.19 -7.23
CA VAL A 66 -0.47 -1.68 -7.70
C VAL A 66 -0.27 -2.66 -8.84
N GLN A 67 0.55 -2.31 -9.84
CA GLN A 67 0.85 -3.21 -10.95
C GLN A 67 1.52 -4.51 -10.48
N LYS A 68 2.49 -4.43 -9.56
CA LYS A 68 3.11 -5.61 -8.96
C LYS A 68 2.10 -6.49 -8.21
N LEU A 69 1.16 -5.87 -7.49
CA LEU A 69 0.12 -6.57 -6.75
C LEU A 69 -0.86 -7.28 -7.69
N LEU A 70 -1.38 -6.59 -8.70
CA LEU A 70 -2.34 -7.16 -9.65
C LEU A 70 -1.73 -8.24 -10.56
N ASN A 71 -0.42 -8.16 -10.80
CA ASN A 71 0.33 -9.16 -11.57
C ASN A 71 0.96 -10.24 -10.68
N ALA A 72 0.72 -10.23 -9.36
CA ALA A 72 1.25 -11.25 -8.47
C ALA A 72 0.71 -12.63 -8.86
N LYS A 73 1.62 -13.60 -8.95
CA LYS A 73 1.31 -15.01 -9.20
C LYS A 73 1.96 -15.88 -8.13
N ARG A 74 1.39 -17.06 -7.91
CA ARG A 74 2.00 -18.12 -7.11
C ARG A 74 3.34 -18.50 -7.74
N ASN A 75 4.41 -18.48 -6.96
CA ASN A 75 5.71 -18.97 -7.39
C ASN A 75 5.71 -20.51 -7.46
N GLN A 76 6.62 -21.08 -8.24
CA GLN A 76 6.79 -22.53 -8.32
C GLN A 76 7.17 -23.06 -6.92
N ASN A 77 6.36 -24.00 -6.40
CA ASN A 77 6.49 -24.59 -5.05
C ASN A 77 6.21 -23.66 -3.86
N GLU A 78 5.62 -22.48 -4.07
CA GLU A 78 5.17 -21.63 -2.97
C GLU A 78 3.93 -22.25 -2.30
N GLU A 79 3.93 -22.34 -0.98
CA GLU A 79 2.74 -22.74 -0.22
C GLU A 79 1.63 -21.68 -0.35
N LEU A 80 0.37 -22.12 -0.33
CA LEU A 80 -0.77 -21.21 -0.49
C LEU A 80 -0.89 -20.21 0.66
N SER A 81 -0.50 -20.61 1.88
CA SER A 81 -0.36 -19.76 3.06
C SER A 81 0.62 -18.60 2.81
N HIS A 82 1.83 -18.91 2.29
CA HIS A 82 2.83 -17.90 1.99
C HIS A 82 2.38 -16.92 0.89
N LEU A 83 1.67 -17.43 -0.12
CA LEU A 83 1.06 -16.56 -1.13
C LEU A 83 0.00 -15.64 -0.50
N ALA A 84 -0.86 -16.16 0.37
CA ALA A 84 -1.89 -15.38 1.07
C ALA A 84 -1.26 -14.24 1.88
N ASP A 85 -0.26 -14.55 2.72
CA ASP A 85 0.46 -13.55 3.53
C ASP A 85 1.07 -12.45 2.67
N ARG A 86 1.71 -12.85 1.55
CA ARG A 86 2.32 -11.92 0.60
C ARG A 86 1.29 -10.99 -0.05
N ILE A 87 0.14 -11.52 -0.48
CA ILE A 87 -0.93 -10.71 -1.07
C ILE A 87 -1.53 -9.76 -0.02
N ILE A 88 -1.75 -10.22 1.22
CA ILE A 88 -2.28 -9.39 2.31
C ILE A 88 -1.34 -8.23 2.62
N ASP A 89 -0.04 -8.50 2.79
CA ASP A 89 0.97 -7.48 3.05
C ASP A 89 1.04 -6.45 1.92
N MET A 90 1.10 -6.91 0.66
CA MET A 90 1.12 -6.01 -0.50
C MET A 90 -0.16 -5.17 -0.60
N THR A 91 -1.33 -5.77 -0.34
CA THR A 91 -2.62 -5.05 -0.37
C THR A 91 -2.68 -3.99 0.72
N ASN A 92 -2.21 -4.29 1.93
CA ASN A 92 -2.13 -3.33 3.03
C ASN A 92 -1.21 -2.15 2.72
N LYS A 93 -0.07 -2.40 2.03
CA LYS A 93 0.86 -1.35 1.60
C LYS A 93 0.27 -0.47 0.50
N VAL A 94 -0.39 -1.06 -0.50
CA VAL A 94 -0.93 -0.34 -1.66
C VAL A 94 -2.20 0.45 -1.33
N TYR A 95 -3.05 -0.10 -0.47
CA TYR A 95 -4.36 0.44 -0.12
C TYR A 95 -4.45 0.84 1.37
N CYS A 96 -3.36 1.34 1.95
CA CYS A 96 -3.27 1.71 3.37
C CYS A 96 -4.41 2.63 3.87
N ASN A 97 -4.95 3.48 2.99
CA ASN A 97 -6.04 4.41 3.29
C ASN A 97 -7.45 3.84 3.09
N ALA A 98 -7.60 2.65 2.51
CA ALA A 98 -8.91 2.00 2.35
C ALA A 98 -9.40 1.41 3.68
N LYS A 99 -10.72 1.26 3.85
CA LYS A 99 -11.29 0.60 5.04
C LYS A 99 -10.80 -0.85 5.15
N ILE A 100 -10.67 -1.37 6.38
CA ILE A 100 -10.13 -2.71 6.65
C ILE A 100 -10.90 -3.79 5.90
N ASN A 101 -12.24 -3.74 5.93
CA ASN A 101 -13.09 -4.69 5.22
C ASN A 101 -12.87 -4.64 3.69
N ILE A 102 -12.74 -3.44 3.12
CA ILE A 102 -12.43 -3.27 1.69
C ILE A 102 -11.07 -3.88 1.35
N ARG A 103 -10.04 -3.67 2.19
CA ARG A 103 -8.72 -4.28 1.98
C ARG A 103 -8.77 -5.81 2.01
N ARG A 104 -9.55 -6.39 2.92
CA ARG A 104 -9.73 -7.85 3.02
C ARG A 104 -10.36 -8.43 1.75
N LEU A 105 -11.43 -7.81 1.25
CA LEU A 105 -12.08 -8.22 0.01
C LEU A 105 -11.14 -8.07 -1.20
N LEU A 106 -10.41 -6.97 -1.30
CA LEU A 106 -9.42 -6.78 -2.36
C LEU A 106 -8.31 -7.84 -2.29
N ALA A 107 -7.76 -8.11 -1.11
CA ALA A 107 -6.74 -9.12 -0.92
C ALA A 107 -7.25 -10.50 -1.36
N ARG A 108 -8.50 -10.85 -1.00
CA ARG A 108 -9.17 -12.10 -1.41
C ARG A 108 -9.25 -12.21 -2.93
N ASP A 109 -9.78 -11.19 -3.60
CA ASP A 109 -9.98 -11.23 -5.05
C ASP A 109 -8.64 -11.31 -5.80
N ILE A 110 -7.62 -10.61 -5.30
CA ILE A 110 -6.26 -10.65 -5.85
C ILE A 110 -5.62 -12.02 -5.60
N PHE A 111 -5.81 -12.60 -4.40
CA PHE A 111 -5.33 -13.93 -4.08
C PHE A 111 -5.88 -14.97 -5.06
N ILE A 112 -7.20 -15.01 -5.29
CA ILE A 112 -7.83 -15.92 -6.27
C ILE A 112 -7.21 -15.73 -7.67
N ASN A 113 -6.98 -14.48 -8.07
CA ASN A 113 -6.37 -14.16 -9.37
C ASN A 113 -4.88 -14.53 -9.46
N SER A 114 -4.20 -14.66 -8.33
CA SER A 114 -2.79 -15.05 -8.24
C SER A 114 -2.57 -16.57 -8.28
N LEU A 115 -3.61 -17.36 -8.06
CA LEU A 115 -3.58 -18.82 -8.16
C LEU A 115 -3.27 -19.30 -9.58
N ASN A 116 -2.69 -20.50 -9.68
CA ASN A 116 -2.57 -21.22 -10.95
C ASN A 116 -3.96 -21.66 -11.45
N SER A 117 -4.09 -21.96 -12.75
CA SER A 117 -5.39 -22.23 -13.37
C SER A 117 -6.23 -23.30 -12.65
N PRO A 118 -5.67 -24.46 -12.22
CA PRO A 118 -6.46 -25.49 -11.54
C PRO A 118 -7.07 -24.99 -10.22
N LEU A 119 -6.27 -24.35 -9.36
CA LEU A 119 -6.76 -23.82 -8.08
C LEU A 119 -7.69 -22.64 -8.26
N LYS A 120 -7.44 -21.80 -9.26
CA LYS A 120 -8.33 -20.68 -9.58
C LYS A 120 -9.72 -21.17 -9.97
N ILE A 121 -9.81 -22.22 -10.79
CA ILE A 121 -11.09 -22.84 -11.16
C ILE A 121 -11.79 -23.38 -9.91
N LYS A 122 -11.08 -24.09 -9.01
CA LYS A 122 -11.65 -24.58 -7.74
C LYS A 122 -12.20 -23.44 -6.88
N ALA A 123 -11.43 -22.36 -6.71
CA ALA A 123 -11.84 -21.21 -5.92
C ALA A 123 -13.07 -20.50 -6.52
N LEU A 124 -13.17 -20.39 -7.85
CA LEU A 124 -14.31 -19.78 -8.54
C LEU A 124 -15.54 -20.68 -8.61
N ALA A 125 -15.40 -21.99 -8.38
CA ALA A 125 -16.50 -22.93 -8.33
C ALA A 125 -17.24 -22.94 -6.98
N ILE A 126 -16.75 -22.19 -5.99
CA ILE A 126 -17.41 -22.06 -4.67
C ILE A 126 -18.69 -21.23 -4.87
N PRO A 127 -19.90 -21.79 -4.59
CA PRO A 127 -21.18 -21.13 -4.88
C PRO A 127 -21.36 -19.79 -4.16
N GLU A 128 -20.90 -19.72 -2.90
CA GLU A 128 -20.85 -18.50 -2.10
C GLU A 128 -19.40 -18.17 -1.82
N LEU A 129 -18.85 -17.19 -2.55
CA LEU A 129 -17.45 -16.85 -2.42
C LEU A 129 -17.16 -16.38 -0.99
N PRO A 130 -16.22 -17.01 -0.27
CA PRO A 130 -15.97 -16.67 1.13
C PRO A 130 -15.51 -15.22 1.31
N GLU A 131 -15.65 -14.66 2.51
CA GLU A 131 -15.25 -13.27 2.78
C GLU A 131 -13.75 -13.15 3.03
N THR A 132 -13.09 -14.25 3.39
CA THR A 132 -11.68 -14.28 3.79
C THR A 132 -10.83 -15.19 2.93
N ILE A 133 -9.52 -14.91 2.89
CA ILE A 133 -8.55 -15.80 2.23
C ILE A 133 -8.44 -17.13 2.98
N ASP A 134 -8.53 -17.12 4.30
CA ASP A 134 -8.41 -18.32 5.13
C ASP A 134 -9.51 -19.35 4.85
N GLU A 135 -10.75 -18.90 4.66
CA GLU A 135 -11.85 -19.77 4.23
C GLU A 135 -11.60 -20.38 2.85
N ILE A 136 -11.06 -19.60 1.90
CA ILE A 136 -10.67 -20.12 0.59
C ILE A 136 -9.58 -21.18 0.75
N LEU A 137 -8.54 -20.90 1.53
CA LEU A 137 -7.46 -21.85 1.80
C LEU A 137 -7.99 -23.17 2.36
N ASN A 138 -8.92 -23.12 3.32
CA ASN A 138 -9.51 -24.31 3.91
C ASN A 138 -10.32 -25.14 2.91
N LEU A 139 -10.93 -24.50 1.90
CA LEU A 139 -11.72 -25.18 0.89
C LEU A 139 -10.88 -25.76 -0.26
N ILE A 140 -9.78 -25.09 -0.65
CA ILE A 140 -8.98 -25.51 -1.81
C ILE A 140 -7.74 -26.33 -1.45
N SER A 141 -7.16 -26.15 -0.25
CA SER A 141 -5.93 -26.84 0.18
C SER A 141 -6.08 -28.36 0.38
N PRO A 142 -7.21 -28.90 0.89
CA PRO A 142 -7.39 -30.33 1.02
C PRO A 142 -7.49 -31.08 -0.32
N MET A 143 -7.69 -30.35 -1.43
CA MET A 143 -7.87 -30.92 -2.76
C MET A 143 -6.57 -30.95 -3.59
N ASP A 144 -5.41 -30.66 -2.98
CA ASP A 144 -4.06 -30.75 -3.57
C ASP A 144 -3.34 -32.07 -3.22
N LEU A 145 -4.01 -33.00 -2.52
CA LEU A 145 -3.59 -34.39 -2.29
C LEU A 145 -4.25 -35.34 -3.30
#